data_AF-A0ABD0WU06-F1
#
_entry.id   AF-A0ABD0WU06-F1
#
_cell.length_a   1.000
_cell.length_b   1.000
_cell.length_c   1.000
_cell.angle_alpha   90.00
_cell.angle_beta   90.00
_cell.angle_gamma   90.00
#
_symmetry.space_group_name_H-M   'P 1'
#
loop_
_entity.id
_entity.type
_entity.pdbx_description
1 polymer ?
#
loop_
_entity_poly.entity_id
_entity_poly.type
_entity_poly.pdbx_seq_one_letter_code
_entity_poly.pdbx_strand_id
1 'polypeptide(L)'
;MMGVSTLSRPVECIMDEHKGHDTVSAASESTEKHKHLVEKLQTSQKRIQEREKEIQALRQAVDSLKHSAQAAVEDSDRIFTELIQSIKRRRSEVKELIRAQEKTQVSLAEGVLEQLEQEVSELRRRDVELRKFSHTEDHIHFLQIFQSLCVSLGSKVLPSISNYPQVSFEHVKKSVSKLKDQLQDVCKKEMEVISGKGWLS
;
A
#
# COMPACT_ATOMS: atom_id res chain seq x y z
N MET A 1 -86.73 -0.45 62.76
CA MET A 1 -85.55 -1.13 63.33
C MET A 1 -84.39 -0.81 62.39
N MET A 2 -83.70 0.33 62.54
CA MET A 2 -82.54 0.56 63.42
C MET A 2 -81.51 -0.57 63.41
N GLY A 3 -80.33 -0.26 62.89
CA GLY A 3 -79.15 -1.13 62.88
C GLY A 3 -77.95 -0.40 62.26
N VAL A 4 -77.57 0.74 62.86
CA VAL A 4 -76.29 1.41 62.57
C VAL A 4 -75.24 0.67 63.40
N SER A 5 -74.38 -0.14 62.78
CA SER A 5 -73.24 -0.76 63.46
C SER A 5 -72.01 0.11 63.27
N THR A 6 -71.90 1.11 64.13
CA THR A 6 -70.67 1.85 64.36
C THR A 6 -69.69 1.06 65.22
N LEU A 7 -68.42 1.10 64.76
CA LEU A 7 -67.17 1.12 65.53
C LEU A 7 -66.66 -0.17 66.19
N SER A 8 -65.48 -0.59 65.74
CA SER A 8 -64.36 -0.76 66.66
C SER A 8 -63.07 -0.32 65.97
N ARG A 9 -62.63 0.92 66.29
CA ARG A 9 -61.29 1.45 65.95
C ARG A 9 -60.31 0.90 66.99
N PRO A 10 -59.06 0.54 66.65
CA PRO A 10 -57.99 0.54 67.63
C PRO A 10 -57.70 2.02 67.97
N VAL A 11 -58.18 2.50 69.12
CA VAL A 11 -57.97 3.86 69.67
C VAL A 11 -57.15 3.80 70.97
N GLU A 12 -56.32 2.79 71.16
CA GLU A 12 -55.61 2.63 72.45
C GLU A 12 -54.34 3.49 72.59
N CYS A 13 -54.04 4.37 71.63
CA CYS A 13 -52.95 5.35 71.77
C CYS A 13 -53.43 6.82 71.76
N ILE A 14 -54.70 7.08 71.42
CA ILE A 14 -55.27 8.45 71.40
C ILE A 14 -55.77 8.86 72.79
N MET A 15 -56.08 7.89 73.66
CA MET A 15 -56.62 8.13 75.00
C MET A 15 -55.56 8.21 76.09
N ASP A 16 -54.37 7.62 75.89
CA ASP A 16 -53.24 7.79 76.79
C ASP A 16 -52.39 8.97 76.30
N GLU A 17 -52.36 10.06 77.08
CA GLU A 17 -51.45 11.19 76.86
C GLU A 17 -50.00 10.74 77.05
N HIS A 18 -49.42 10.12 76.03
CA HIS A 18 -47.99 9.85 75.98
C HIS A 18 -47.24 11.18 75.83
N LYS A 19 -46.89 11.80 76.97
CA LYS A 19 -46.04 12.99 77.07
C LYS A 19 -44.62 12.68 76.60
N GLY A 20 -44.41 12.66 75.28
CA GLY A 20 -43.09 12.46 74.70
C GLY A 20 -43.04 12.24 73.18
N HIS A 21 -44.18 12.03 72.50
CA HIS A 21 -44.20 11.94 71.04
C HIS A 21 -45.48 12.51 70.43
N ASP A 22 -45.33 13.29 69.35
CA ASP A 22 -46.44 13.76 68.54
C ASP A 22 -47.10 12.57 67.83
N THR A 23 -48.39 12.35 68.09
CA THR A 23 -49.17 11.30 67.43
C THR A 23 -49.89 11.88 66.23
N VAL A 24 -49.48 11.47 65.03
CA VAL A 24 -50.16 11.84 63.77
C VAL A 24 -51.24 10.80 63.41
N SER A 25 -52.35 11.25 62.81
CA SER A 25 -53.37 10.34 62.29
C SER A 25 -52.84 9.58 61.08
N ALA A 26 -53.12 8.27 60.99
CA ALA A 26 -52.77 7.44 59.84
C ALA A 26 -53.24 8.02 58.49
N ALA A 27 -54.37 8.74 58.47
CA ALA A 27 -54.86 9.41 57.26
C ALA A 27 -53.95 10.58 56.81
N SER A 28 -53.41 11.34 57.78
CA SER A 28 -52.48 12.45 57.48
C SER A 28 -51.14 11.91 56.98
N GLU A 29 -50.59 10.91 57.66
CA GLU A 29 -49.32 10.27 57.25
C GLU A 29 -49.47 9.61 55.86
N SER A 30 -50.58 8.90 55.61
CA SER A 30 -50.87 8.30 54.31
C SER A 30 -50.94 9.33 53.17
N THR A 31 -51.50 10.52 53.44
CA THR A 31 -51.59 11.59 52.44
C THR A 31 -50.22 12.15 52.10
N GLU A 32 -49.37 12.39 53.10
CA GLU A 32 -48.00 12.87 52.89
C GLU A 32 -47.14 11.82 52.16
N LYS A 33 -47.24 10.54 52.52
CA LYS A 33 -46.56 9.46 51.77
C LYS A 33 -47.05 9.34 50.33
N HIS A 34 -48.34 9.52 50.09
CA HIS A 34 -48.89 9.50 48.73
C HIS A 34 -48.34 10.67 47.90
N LYS A 35 -48.27 11.88 48.46
CA LYS A 35 -47.65 13.04 47.80
C LYS A 35 -46.19 12.76 47.45
N HIS A 36 -45.41 12.25 48.41
CA HIS A 36 -44.02 11.89 48.19
C HIS A 36 -43.85 10.81 47.10
N LEU A 37 -44.74 9.82 47.07
CA LEU A 37 -44.73 8.79 46.03
C LEU A 37 -44.97 9.39 44.64
N VAL A 38 -45.93 10.30 44.50
CA VAL A 38 -46.21 11.00 43.24
C VAL A 38 -44.98 11.81 42.77
N GLU A 39 -44.31 12.52 43.66
CA GLU A 39 -43.07 13.25 43.35
C GLU A 39 -41.94 12.31 42.88
N LYS A 40 -41.78 11.16 43.54
CA LYS A 40 -40.81 10.12 43.13
C LYS A 40 -41.15 9.53 41.77
N LEU A 41 -42.43 9.28 41.48
CA LEU A 41 -42.90 8.79 40.19
C LEU A 41 -42.60 9.80 39.07
N GLN A 42 -42.90 11.08 39.28
CA GLN A 42 -42.58 12.15 38.32
C GLN A 42 -41.06 12.25 38.07
N THR A 43 -40.27 12.18 39.14
CA THR A 43 -38.80 12.18 39.04
C THR A 43 -38.29 10.98 38.24
N SER A 44 -38.85 9.79 38.49
CA SER A 44 -38.49 8.57 37.77
C SER A 44 -38.84 8.67 36.28
N GLN A 45 -40.03 9.18 35.95
CA GLN A 45 -40.47 9.38 34.56
C GLN A 45 -39.55 10.34 33.81
N LYS A 46 -39.16 11.47 34.43
CA LYS A 46 -38.22 12.42 33.81
C LYS A 46 -36.86 11.76 33.54
N ARG A 47 -36.33 11.00 34.49
CA ARG A 47 -35.07 10.26 34.33
C ARG A 47 -35.14 9.22 33.21
N ILE A 48 -36.27 8.53 33.07
CA ILE A 48 -36.48 7.57 31.97
C ILE A 48 -36.39 8.30 30.62
N GLN A 49 -37.11 9.41 30.46
CA GLN A 49 -37.08 10.20 29.21
C GLN A 49 -35.68 10.75 28.89
N GLU A 50 -34.93 11.20 29.90
CA GLU A 50 -33.54 11.62 29.74
C GLU A 50 -32.66 10.46 29.25
N ARG A 51 -32.80 9.28 29.86
CA ARG A 51 -32.04 8.08 29.48
C ARG A 51 -32.40 7.57 28.09
N GLU A 52 -33.66 7.64 27.69
CA GLU A 52 -34.08 7.29 26.32
C GLU A 52 -33.42 8.20 25.28
N LYS A 53 -33.31 9.51 25.57
CA LYS A 53 -32.56 10.46 24.71
C LYS A 53 -31.07 10.14 24.67
N GLU A 54 -30.44 9.88 25.82
CA GLU A 54 -29.03 9.45 25.87
C GLU A 54 -28.79 8.18 25.05
N ILE A 55 -29.69 7.18 25.15
CA ILE A 55 -29.61 5.94 24.37
C ILE A 55 -29.69 6.23 22.87
N GLN A 56 -30.60 7.10 22.44
CA GLN A 56 -30.74 7.45 21.03
C GLN A 56 -29.48 8.16 20.51
N ALA A 57 -28.95 9.13 21.27
CA ALA A 57 -27.72 9.84 20.92
C ALA A 57 -26.52 8.88 20.82
N LEU A 58 -26.41 7.93 21.77
CA LEU A 58 -25.34 6.95 21.75
C LEU A 58 -25.44 6.00 20.56
N ARG A 59 -26.64 5.56 20.18
CA ARG A 59 -26.85 4.74 18.97
C ARG A 59 -26.37 5.48 17.72
N GLN A 60 -26.74 6.75 17.57
CA GLN A 60 -26.28 7.58 16.45
C GLN A 60 -24.76 7.75 16.43
N ALA A 61 -24.15 7.98 17.59
CA ALA A 61 -22.69 8.10 17.69
C ALA A 61 -21.98 6.79 17.30
N VAL A 62 -22.50 5.64 17.74
CA VAL A 62 -21.96 4.32 17.37
C VAL A 62 -22.08 4.07 15.87
N ASP A 63 -23.23 4.39 15.27
CA ASP A 63 -23.41 4.20 13.82
C ASP A 63 -22.52 5.14 13.01
N SER A 64 -22.37 6.40 13.44
CA SER A 64 -21.43 7.35 12.83
C SER A 64 -19.98 6.86 12.91
N LEU A 65 -19.57 6.29 14.06
CA LEU A 65 -18.23 5.73 14.23
C LEU A 65 -18.00 4.54 13.28
N LYS A 66 -18.99 3.64 13.16
CA LYS A 66 -18.91 2.50 12.23
C LYS A 66 -18.77 2.96 10.79
N HIS A 67 -19.58 3.93 10.37
CA HIS A 67 -19.49 4.48 9.00
C HIS A 67 -18.15 5.16 8.75
N SER A 68 -17.65 5.94 9.71
CA SER A 68 -16.34 6.59 9.60
C SER A 68 -15.20 5.57 9.51
N ALA A 69 -15.22 4.52 10.33
CA ALA A 69 -14.24 3.44 10.28
C ALA A 69 -14.27 2.68 8.94
N GLN A 70 -15.47 2.37 8.44
CA GLN A 70 -15.63 1.70 7.15
C GLN A 70 -15.09 2.58 5.99
N ALA A 71 -15.41 3.87 5.99
CA ALA A 71 -14.88 4.80 4.99
C ALA A 71 -13.36 4.87 5.03
N ALA A 72 -12.75 4.93 6.23
CA ALA A 72 -11.30 4.93 6.37
C ALA A 72 -10.65 3.65 5.83
N VAL A 73 -11.29 2.48 6.00
CA VAL A 73 -10.83 1.22 5.42
C VAL A 73 -10.90 1.25 3.90
N GLU A 74 -12.03 1.67 3.34
CA GLU A 74 -12.23 1.75 1.88
C GLU A 74 -11.25 2.71 1.21
N ASP A 75 -11.02 3.88 1.81
CA ASP A 75 -10.03 4.84 1.32
C ASP A 75 -8.61 4.28 1.41
N SER A 76 -8.27 3.59 2.50
CA SER A 76 -6.97 2.94 2.66
C SER A 76 -6.75 1.87 1.57
N ASP A 77 -7.74 1.00 1.34
CA ASP A 77 -7.69 -0.04 0.32
C ASP A 77 -7.55 0.54 -1.10
N ARG A 78 -8.26 1.64 -1.39
CA ARG A 78 -8.12 2.38 -2.65
C ARG A 78 -6.69 2.90 -2.84
N ILE A 79 -6.13 3.56 -1.83
CA ILE A 79 -4.77 4.12 -1.88
C ILE A 79 -3.74 3.00 -2.09
N PHE A 80 -3.83 1.89 -1.36
CA PHE A 80 -2.93 0.75 -1.57
C PHE A 80 -3.08 0.13 -2.97
N THR A 81 -4.30 0.05 -3.49
CA THR A 81 -4.54 -0.42 -4.86
C THR A 81 -3.84 0.45 -5.89
N GLU A 82 -3.95 1.78 -5.78
CA GLU A 82 -3.28 2.73 -6.66
C GLU A 82 -1.74 2.60 -6.58
N LEU A 83 -1.19 2.45 -5.37
CA LEU A 83 0.25 2.22 -5.16
C LEU A 83 0.73 0.92 -5.81
N ILE A 84 -0.01 -0.18 -5.64
CA ILE A 84 0.31 -1.48 -6.26
C ILE A 84 0.31 -1.35 -7.79
N GLN A 85 -0.66 -0.65 -8.36
CA GLN A 85 -0.73 -0.41 -9.80
C GLN A 85 0.47 0.42 -10.29
N SER A 86 0.85 1.47 -9.55
CA SER A 86 2.03 2.28 -9.86
C SER A 86 3.31 1.44 -9.87
N ILE A 87 3.52 0.59 -8.85
CA ILE A 87 4.68 -0.30 -8.76
C ILE A 87 4.70 -1.31 -9.92
N LYS A 88 3.54 -1.88 -10.28
CA LYS A 88 3.41 -2.78 -11.46
C LYS A 88 3.79 -2.07 -12.76
N ARG A 89 3.39 -0.80 -12.92
CA ARG A 89 3.77 0.03 -14.08
C ARG A 89 5.28 0.25 -14.11
N ARG A 90 5.89 0.70 -13.00
CA ARG A 90 7.35 0.90 -12.91
C ARG A 90 8.15 -0.38 -13.16
N ARG A 91 7.67 -1.53 -12.68
CA ARG A 91 8.27 -2.84 -13.00
C ARG A 91 8.31 -3.09 -14.51
N SER A 92 7.22 -2.75 -15.21
CA SER A 92 7.13 -2.92 -16.66
C SER A 92 8.09 -1.97 -17.38
N GLU A 93 8.13 -0.70 -16.97
CA GLU A 93 9.08 0.30 -17.52
C GLU A 93 10.54 -0.16 -17.40
N VAL A 94 10.95 -0.66 -16.22
CA VAL A 94 12.31 -1.19 -16.02
C VAL A 94 12.61 -2.37 -16.95
N LYS A 95 11.64 -3.27 -17.15
CA LYS A 95 11.79 -4.41 -18.06
C LYS A 95 11.98 -3.94 -19.51
N GLU A 96 11.17 -2.99 -19.95
CA GLU A 96 11.27 -2.45 -21.31
C GLU A 96 12.60 -1.71 -21.55
N LEU A 97 13.09 -0.95 -20.56
CA LEU A 97 14.41 -0.31 -20.64
C LEU A 97 15.55 -1.31 -20.79
N ILE A 98 15.54 -2.40 -19.99
CA ILE A 98 16.54 -3.46 -20.10
C ILE A 98 16.50 -4.09 -21.51
N ARG A 99 15.29 -4.43 -22.01
CA ARG A 99 15.14 -5.06 -23.32
C ARG A 99 15.52 -4.15 -24.48
N ALA A 100 15.21 -2.86 -24.39
CA ALA A 100 15.61 -1.87 -25.41
C ALA A 100 17.14 -1.71 -25.46
N GLN A 101 17.80 -1.68 -24.30
CA GLN A 101 19.25 -1.60 -24.23
C GLN A 101 19.91 -2.91 -24.71
N GLU A 102 19.41 -4.07 -24.28
CA GLU A 102 19.85 -5.38 -24.77
C GLU A 102 19.78 -5.45 -26.29
N LYS A 103 18.62 -5.13 -26.87
CA LYS A 103 18.42 -5.15 -28.33
C LYS A 103 19.42 -4.25 -29.06
N THR A 104 19.60 -3.01 -28.60
CA THR A 104 20.56 -2.07 -29.20
C THR A 104 21.99 -2.62 -29.17
N GLN A 105 22.41 -3.17 -28.04
CA GLN A 105 23.77 -3.71 -27.88
C GLN A 105 23.99 -5.00 -28.66
N VAL A 106 22.96 -5.86 -28.79
CA VAL A 106 23.01 -7.06 -29.62
C VAL A 106 23.10 -6.70 -31.10
N SER A 107 22.25 -5.81 -31.60
CA SER A 107 22.29 -5.40 -33.01
C SER A 107 23.61 -4.75 -33.40
N LEU A 108 24.23 -3.97 -32.50
CA LEU A 108 25.57 -3.42 -32.72
C LEU A 108 26.62 -4.53 -32.81
N ALA A 109 26.56 -5.53 -31.93
CA ALA A 109 27.50 -6.65 -31.92
C ALA A 109 27.35 -7.54 -33.16
N GLU A 110 26.11 -7.82 -33.58
CA GLU A 110 25.80 -8.56 -34.80
C GLU A 110 26.34 -7.86 -36.05
N GLY A 111 26.19 -6.53 -36.15
CA GLY A 111 26.74 -5.77 -37.27
C GLY A 111 28.27 -5.80 -37.33
N VAL A 112 28.95 -5.77 -36.19
CA VAL A 112 30.42 -5.94 -36.14
C VAL A 112 30.82 -7.37 -36.51
N LEU A 113 30.07 -8.38 -36.04
CA LEU A 113 30.31 -9.78 -36.39
C LEU A 113 30.21 -10.01 -37.89
N GLU A 114 29.16 -9.51 -38.54
CA GLU A 114 28.96 -9.61 -39.99
C GLU A 114 30.12 -8.98 -40.78
N GLN A 115 30.59 -7.80 -40.33
CA GLN A 115 31.75 -7.14 -40.96
C GLN A 115 33.01 -7.98 -40.87
N LEU A 116 33.25 -8.63 -39.73
CA LEU A 116 34.42 -9.50 -39.54
C LEU A 116 34.33 -10.78 -40.36
N GLU A 117 33.14 -11.39 -40.44
CA GLU A 117 32.90 -12.58 -41.27
C GLU A 117 33.16 -12.28 -42.76
N GLN A 118 32.74 -11.10 -43.23
CA GLN A 118 33.02 -10.62 -44.58
C GLN A 118 34.53 -10.40 -44.79
N GLU A 119 35.21 -9.73 -43.86
CA GLU A 119 36.66 -9.48 -43.95
C GLU A 119 37.45 -10.80 -43.98
N VAL A 120 37.10 -11.76 -43.12
CA VAL A 120 37.72 -13.10 -43.11
C VAL A 120 37.50 -13.81 -44.44
N SER A 121 36.29 -13.72 -45.02
CA SER A 121 35.97 -14.34 -46.30
C SER A 121 36.80 -13.74 -47.44
N GLU A 122 36.97 -12.41 -47.46
CA GLU A 122 37.82 -11.74 -48.43
C GLU A 122 39.31 -12.08 -48.24
N LEU A 123 39.79 -12.12 -47.00
CA LEU A 123 41.16 -12.52 -46.68
C LEU A 123 41.43 -13.97 -47.12
N ARG A 124 40.51 -14.89 -46.88
CA ARG A 124 40.60 -16.28 -47.34
C ARG A 124 40.65 -16.37 -48.87
N ARG A 125 39.82 -15.60 -49.58
CA ARG A 125 39.85 -15.54 -51.05
C ARG A 125 41.22 -15.06 -51.54
N ARG A 126 41.74 -13.97 -50.96
CA ARG A 126 43.05 -13.40 -51.31
C ARG A 126 44.20 -14.36 -50.98
N ASP A 127 44.15 -15.08 -49.85
CA ASP A 127 45.16 -16.08 -49.48
C ASP A 127 45.24 -17.21 -50.52
N VAL A 128 44.10 -17.72 -51.00
CA VAL A 128 44.06 -18.74 -52.06
C VAL A 128 44.68 -18.22 -53.36
N GLU A 129 44.39 -16.97 -53.75
CA GLU A 129 45.00 -16.33 -54.92
C GLU A 129 46.53 -16.23 -54.75
N LEU A 130 47.00 -15.70 -53.62
CA LEU A 130 48.43 -15.57 -53.31
C LEU A 130 49.17 -16.92 -53.33
N ARG A 131 48.59 -17.97 -52.74
CA ARG A 131 49.18 -19.32 -52.77
C ARG A 131 49.28 -19.88 -54.19
N LYS A 132 48.33 -19.60 -55.09
CA LYS A 132 48.45 -20.04 -56.49
C LYS A 132 49.62 -19.36 -57.19
N PHE A 133 49.82 -18.06 -56.96
CA PHE A 133 50.90 -17.30 -57.59
C PHE A 133 52.29 -17.61 -57.03
N SER A 134 52.41 -17.98 -55.76
CA SER A 134 53.72 -18.34 -55.18
C SER A 134 54.35 -19.58 -55.82
N HIS A 135 53.59 -20.38 -56.56
CA HIS A 135 54.05 -21.59 -57.26
C HIS A 135 54.22 -21.38 -58.78
N THR A 136 54.13 -20.14 -59.28
CA THR A 136 54.35 -19.84 -60.71
C THR A 136 55.85 -19.78 -61.03
N GLU A 137 56.30 -20.56 -62.00
CA GLU A 137 57.71 -20.56 -62.48
C GLU A 137 58.01 -19.44 -63.49
N ASP A 138 56.99 -18.78 -64.05
CA ASP A 138 57.15 -17.62 -64.94
C ASP A 138 57.43 -16.34 -64.13
N HIS A 139 58.70 -15.96 -64.09
CA HIS A 139 59.18 -14.80 -63.34
C HIS A 139 58.67 -13.45 -63.87
N ILE A 140 58.35 -13.32 -65.17
CA ILE A 140 57.83 -12.07 -65.74
C ILE A 140 56.37 -11.90 -65.34
N HIS A 141 55.58 -12.98 -65.43
CA HIS A 141 54.19 -12.98 -65.02
C HIS A 141 54.04 -12.73 -63.50
N PHE A 142 54.93 -13.32 -62.70
CA PHE A 142 55.02 -13.06 -61.26
C PHE A 142 55.21 -11.56 -60.95
N LEU A 143 56.17 -10.88 -61.61
CA LEU A 143 56.45 -9.47 -61.37
C LEU A 143 55.26 -8.55 -61.72
N GLN A 144 54.57 -8.83 -62.83
CA GLN A 144 53.39 -8.07 -63.25
C GLN A 144 52.22 -8.20 -62.25
N ILE A 145 51.98 -9.41 -61.75
CA ILE A 145 50.88 -9.69 -60.81
C ILE A 145 51.21 -9.17 -59.41
N PHE A 146 52.45 -9.33 -58.95
CA PHE A 146 52.90 -8.82 -57.65
C PHE A 146 52.66 -7.32 -57.52
N GLN A 147 52.95 -6.56 -58.58
CA GLN A 147 52.73 -5.12 -58.60
C GLN A 147 51.24 -4.74 -58.53
N SER A 148 50.36 -5.53 -59.15
CA SER A 148 48.90 -5.34 -59.05
C SER A 148 48.36 -5.66 -57.65
N LEU A 149 48.87 -6.71 -57.01
CA LEU A 149 48.46 -7.13 -55.67
C LEU A 149 48.87 -6.13 -54.58
N CYS A 150 50.07 -5.56 -54.66
CA CYS A 150 50.54 -4.51 -53.74
C CYS A 150 49.64 -3.26 -53.74
N VAL A 151 49.04 -2.92 -54.89
CA VAL A 151 48.08 -1.80 -54.99
C VAL A 151 46.75 -2.15 -54.34
N SER A 152 46.34 -3.42 -54.37
CA SER A 152 45.10 -3.91 -53.75
C SER A 152 45.19 -4.16 -52.23
N LEU A 153 46.40 -4.18 -51.66
CA LEU A 153 46.67 -4.53 -50.26
C LEU A 153 46.26 -3.46 -49.23
N GLY A 154 45.72 -2.32 -49.68
CA GLY A 154 45.11 -1.30 -48.82
C GLY A 154 43.81 -1.77 -48.19
N SER A 155 43.86 -2.75 -47.27
CA SER A 155 42.71 -3.10 -46.45
C SER A 155 42.40 -1.94 -45.51
N LYS A 156 41.14 -1.48 -45.52
CA LYS A 156 40.65 -0.59 -44.46
C LYS A 156 40.65 -1.39 -43.17
N VAL A 157 41.66 -1.20 -42.34
CA VAL A 157 41.73 -1.80 -41.01
C VAL A 157 40.48 -1.35 -40.24
N LEU A 158 39.56 -2.29 -39.99
CA LEU A 158 38.42 -2.03 -39.12
C LEU A 158 38.92 -1.74 -37.70
N PRO A 159 38.20 -0.92 -36.92
CA PRO A 159 38.52 -0.72 -35.51
C PRO A 159 38.56 -2.06 -34.77
N SER A 160 39.63 -2.30 -34.04
CA SER A 160 39.81 -3.49 -33.20
C SER A 160 38.62 -3.70 -32.26
N ILE A 161 38.10 -4.93 -32.25
CA ILE A 161 37.02 -5.44 -31.38
C ILE A 161 37.33 -5.22 -29.89
N SER A 162 38.60 -5.03 -29.54
CA SER A 162 39.07 -4.78 -28.16
C SER A 162 38.41 -3.58 -27.47
N ASN A 163 37.70 -2.72 -28.21
CA ASN A 163 36.99 -1.56 -27.67
C ASN A 163 35.49 -1.79 -27.43
N TYR A 164 34.97 -3.02 -27.58
CA TYR A 164 33.54 -3.27 -27.36
C TYR A 164 33.20 -3.17 -25.87
N PRO A 165 32.31 -2.24 -25.45
CA PRO A 165 31.94 -2.11 -24.05
C PRO A 165 31.24 -3.39 -23.57
N GLN A 166 31.77 -4.01 -22.52
CA GLN A 166 31.08 -5.10 -21.85
C GLN A 166 29.93 -4.50 -21.03
N VAL A 167 28.74 -4.44 -21.63
CA VAL A 167 27.58 -3.81 -20.99
C VAL A 167 27.02 -4.72 -19.91
N SER A 168 27.01 -4.21 -18.67
CA SER A 168 26.47 -4.89 -17.51
C SER A 168 25.25 -4.17 -16.93
N PHE A 169 24.23 -4.96 -16.57
CA PHE A 169 23.01 -4.49 -15.91
C PHE A 169 23.11 -4.51 -14.37
N GLU A 170 24.31 -4.68 -13.80
CA GLU A 170 24.50 -4.62 -12.33
C GLU A 170 23.99 -3.31 -11.73
N HIS A 171 24.17 -2.19 -12.44
CA HIS A 171 23.69 -0.89 -12.00
C HIS A 171 22.16 -0.86 -11.86
N VAL A 172 21.42 -1.49 -12.79
CA VAL A 172 19.96 -1.60 -12.72
C VAL A 172 19.54 -2.40 -11.48
N LYS A 173 20.19 -3.55 -11.24
CA LYS A 173 19.91 -4.39 -10.06
C LYS A 173 20.15 -3.62 -8.76
N LYS A 174 21.27 -2.90 -8.65
CA LYS A 174 21.59 -2.05 -7.48
C LYS A 174 20.53 -0.95 -7.27
N SER A 175 20.14 -0.25 -8.33
CA SER A 175 19.13 0.80 -8.26
C SER A 175 17.75 0.28 -7.84
N VAL A 176 17.32 -0.88 -8.38
CA VAL A 176 16.05 -1.52 -7.98
C VAL A 176 16.09 -2.00 -6.54
N SER A 177 17.23 -2.54 -6.07
CA SER A 177 17.40 -2.90 -4.65
C SER A 177 17.28 -1.68 -3.75
N LYS A 178 17.95 -0.57 -4.09
CA LYS A 178 17.86 0.67 -3.33
C LYS A 178 16.42 1.20 -3.27
N LEU A 179 15.69 1.16 -4.38
CA LEU A 179 14.27 1.54 -4.42
C LEU A 179 13.43 0.69 -3.46
N LYS A 180 13.64 -0.63 -3.44
CA LYS A 180 12.96 -1.53 -2.50
C LYS A 180 13.23 -1.12 -1.05
N ASP A 181 14.50 -0.91 -0.69
CA ASP A 181 14.88 -0.59 0.69
C ASP A 181 14.28 0.77 1.12
N GLN A 182 14.26 1.76 0.23
CA GLN A 182 13.62 3.05 0.46
C GLN A 182 12.10 2.94 0.66
N LEU A 183 11.42 2.15 -0.18
CA LEU A 183 9.98 1.91 -0.02
C LEU A 183 9.68 1.23 1.32
N GLN A 184 10.48 0.24 1.71
CA GLN A 184 10.31 -0.45 2.99
C GLN A 184 10.52 0.48 4.20
N ASP A 185 11.53 1.34 4.16
CA ASP A 185 11.79 2.32 5.22
C ASP A 185 10.63 3.32 5.37
N VAL A 186 10.14 3.88 4.26
CA VAL A 186 8.98 4.79 4.26
C VAL A 186 7.74 4.08 4.80
N CYS A 187 7.44 2.87 4.31
CA CYS A 187 6.30 2.11 4.81
C CYS A 187 6.40 1.85 6.32
N LYS A 188 7.58 1.49 6.83
CA LYS A 188 7.77 1.25 8.27
C LYS A 188 7.48 2.51 9.09
N LYS A 189 8.03 3.66 8.68
CA LYS A 189 7.84 4.94 9.38
C LYS A 189 6.37 5.35 9.44
N GLU A 190 5.65 5.25 8.34
CA GLU A 190 4.22 5.61 8.31
C GLU A 190 3.37 4.64 9.14
N MET A 191 3.72 3.34 9.18
CA MET A 191 3.01 2.38 10.02
C MET A 191 3.18 2.65 11.52
N GLU A 192 4.32 3.19 11.95
CA GLU A 192 4.51 3.64 13.33
C GLU A 192 3.59 4.84 13.68
N VAL A 193 3.32 5.73 12.72
CA VAL A 193 2.36 6.84 12.90
C VAL A 193 0.92 6.32 12.96
N ILE A 194 0.54 5.43 12.05
CA ILE A 194 -0.82 4.86 11.97
C ILE A 194 -1.15 4.03 13.23
N SER A 195 -0.18 3.31 13.77
CA SER A 195 -0.34 2.52 15.00
C SER A 195 -0.19 3.34 16.29
N GLY A 196 0.36 4.56 16.21
CA GLY A 196 0.59 5.45 17.34
C GLY A 196 -0.62 6.32 17.71
N LYS A 197 -1.43 5.87 18.70
CA LYS A 197 -2.32 6.66 19.57
C LYS A 197 -3.21 7.78 18.94
N GLY A 198 -3.62 7.67 17.68
CA GLY A 198 -4.48 8.69 17.03
C GLY A 198 -6.00 8.42 17.04
N TRP A 199 -6.46 7.27 17.55
CA TRP A 199 -7.85 6.83 17.36
C TRP A 199 -8.86 7.38 18.40
N LEU A 200 -8.41 8.20 19.35
CA LEU A 200 -9.19 8.66 20.51
C LEU A 200 -9.01 10.17 20.80
N SER A 201 -9.04 11.01 19.77
CA SER A 201 -9.19 12.47 19.94
C SER A 201 -10.65 12.89 19.74
#